data_AF-A0A7X3R0E6-F1
#
_entry.id   AF-A0A7X3R0E6-F1
#
_cell.length_a   1.000
_cell.length_b   1.000
_cell.length_c   1.000
_cell.angle_alpha   90.00
_cell.angle_beta   90.00
_cell.angle_gamma   90.00
#
_symmetry.space_group_name_H-M   'P 1'
#
loop_
_entity.id
_entity.type
_entity.pdbx_description
1 polymer ?
#
loop_
_entity_poly.entity_id
_entity_poly.type
_entity_poly.pdbx_seq_one_letter_code
_entity_poly.pdbx_strand_id
1 'polypeptide(L)'
;MAEEFLEFPLLEEGMRRERFDMSMLQQDEELMAIFGAGRAAMNFLAERLTAYEFFTGGQERGFQIGIIYSPEEVLEDPHFIERGFPVEVEHPELERTVTYPGAPYQLLGSPWRIRRRAPLLGEDNERVFAELSGDAE
;
A
#
# COMPACT_ATOMS: atom_id res chain seq x y z
N MET A 1 7.99 -16.84 19.53
CA MET A 1 8.60 -15.60 19.00
C MET A 1 9.37 -14.81 20.05
N ALA A 2 8.76 -14.24 21.10
CA ALA A 2 9.51 -13.44 22.09
C ALA A 2 10.62 -14.26 22.79
N GLU A 3 10.32 -15.52 23.15
CA GLU A 3 11.28 -16.46 23.75
C GLU A 3 12.42 -16.89 22.80
N GLU A 4 12.25 -16.69 21.49
CA GLU A 4 13.26 -17.02 20.47
C GLU A 4 14.17 -15.84 20.14
N PHE A 5 13.79 -14.62 20.52
CA PHE A 5 14.57 -13.41 20.30
C PHE A 5 15.50 -13.16 21.49
N LEU A 6 16.77 -13.54 21.34
CA LEU A 6 17.76 -13.51 22.43
C LEU A 6 17.95 -12.14 23.08
N GLU A 7 17.76 -11.06 22.32
CA GLU A 7 17.94 -9.68 22.79
C GLU A 7 16.65 -9.08 23.38
N PHE A 8 15.58 -9.87 23.53
CA PHE A 8 14.31 -9.42 24.11
C PHE A 8 14.47 -8.71 25.49
N PRO A 9 15.33 -9.17 26.42
CA PRO A 9 15.54 -8.48 27.69
C PRO A 9 16.05 -7.02 27.54
N LEU A 10 16.81 -6.71 26.47
CA LEU A 10 17.25 -5.34 26.19
C LEU A 10 16.07 -4.44 25.77
N LEU A 11 15.08 -5.00 25.06
CA LEU A 11 13.86 -4.26 24.73
C LEU A 11 13.05 -3.95 25.97
N GLU A 12 12.94 -4.90 26.90
CA GLU A 12 12.25 -4.68 28.18
C GLU A 12 12.92 -3.57 28.99
N GLU A 13 14.25 -3.52 29.00
CA GLU A 13 15.00 -2.44 29.66
C GLU A 13 14.75 -1.09 28.98
N GLY A 14 14.65 -1.08 27.64
CA GLY A 14 14.26 0.10 26.87
C GLY A 14 12.87 0.63 27.26
N MET A 15 11.92 -0.27 27.52
CA MET A 15 10.56 0.10 27.96
C MET A 15 10.51 0.72 29.36
N ARG A 16 11.48 0.40 30.23
CA ARG A 16 11.55 0.93 31.60
C ARG A 16 12.20 2.32 31.66
N ARG A 17 12.93 2.73 30.63
CA ARG A 17 13.57 4.05 30.57
C ARG A 17 12.55 5.16 30.41
N GLU A 18 12.67 6.19 31.24
CA GLU A 18 11.79 7.37 31.23
C GLU A 18 12.03 8.28 30.00
N ARG A 19 13.27 8.33 29.50
CA ARG A 19 13.65 9.18 28.38
C ARG A 19 14.61 8.47 27.43
N PHE A 20 14.34 8.64 26.14
CA PHE A 20 15.24 8.26 25.05
C PHE A 20 15.83 9.54 24.43
N ASP A 21 17.11 9.81 24.65
CA ASP A 21 17.81 10.94 24.04
C ASP A 21 18.81 10.45 22.99
N MET A 22 18.44 10.61 21.71
CA MET A 22 19.24 10.15 20.57
C MET A 22 20.65 10.77 20.54
N SER A 23 20.86 11.94 21.16
CA SER A 23 22.17 12.59 21.19
C SER A 23 23.21 11.86 22.05
N MET A 24 22.76 10.99 22.97
CA MET A 24 23.62 10.27 23.90
C MET A 24 24.06 8.89 23.40
N LEU A 25 23.63 8.46 22.21
CA LEU A 25 23.92 7.12 21.68
C LEU A 25 25.41 6.78 21.62
N GLN A 26 26.28 7.77 21.40
CA GLN A 26 27.73 7.53 21.34
C GLN A 26 28.41 7.49 22.73
N GLN A 27 27.71 7.93 23.77
CA GLN A 27 28.24 8.10 25.12
C GLN A 27 27.62 7.12 26.12
N ASP A 28 26.46 6.56 25.81
CA ASP A 28 25.76 5.55 26.60
C ASP A 28 25.76 4.22 25.84
N GLU A 29 26.68 3.32 26.23
CA GLU A 29 26.81 1.99 25.65
C GLU A 29 25.54 1.14 25.82
N GLU A 30 24.82 1.32 26.92
CA GLU A 30 23.58 0.61 27.20
C GLU A 30 22.46 1.10 26.28
N LEU A 31 22.33 2.42 26.11
CA LEU A 31 21.37 3.00 25.17
C LEU A 31 21.63 2.53 23.73
N MET A 32 22.91 2.44 23.35
CA MET A 32 23.30 1.92 22.04
C MET A 32 22.92 0.44 21.88
N ALA A 33 23.12 -0.38 22.91
CA ALA A 33 22.71 -1.79 22.90
C ALA A 33 21.19 -1.96 22.79
N ILE A 34 20.39 -1.17 23.53
CA ILE A 34 18.92 -1.19 23.44
C ILE A 34 18.45 -0.77 22.05
N PHE A 35 19.03 0.28 21.49
CA PHE A 35 18.71 0.71 20.13
C PHE A 35 19.05 -0.38 19.10
N GLY A 36 20.20 -1.02 19.27
CA GLY A 36 20.62 -2.18 18.48
C GLY A 36 19.60 -3.33 18.54
N ALA A 37 19.13 -3.67 19.74
CA ALA A 37 18.11 -4.69 19.95
C ALA A 37 16.79 -4.34 19.26
N GLY A 38 16.40 -3.06 19.26
CA GLY A 38 15.22 -2.59 18.50
C GLY A 38 15.33 -2.88 17.01
N ARG A 39 16.49 -2.60 16.41
CA ARG A 39 16.76 -2.93 15.00
C ARG A 39 16.78 -4.44 14.76
N ALA A 40 17.42 -5.20 15.63
CA ALA A 40 17.49 -6.65 15.51
C ALA A 40 16.10 -7.28 15.62
N ALA A 41 15.22 -6.76 16.48
CA ALA A 41 13.84 -7.21 16.60
C ALA A 41 13.04 -6.96 15.32
N MET A 42 13.20 -5.78 14.69
CA MET A 42 12.58 -5.49 13.39
C MET A 42 13.01 -6.50 12.32
N ASN A 43 14.32 -6.81 12.23
CA ASN A 43 14.82 -7.80 11.29
C ASN A 43 14.31 -9.22 11.60
N PHE A 44 14.35 -9.62 12.88
CA PHE A 44 13.88 -10.93 13.33
C PHE A 44 12.43 -11.18 12.94
N LEU A 45 11.57 -10.15 13.10
CA LEU A 45 10.18 -10.18 12.71
C LEU A 45 10.01 -10.16 11.18
N ALA A 46 10.77 -9.32 10.46
CA ALA A 46 10.71 -9.23 9.00
C ALA A 46 11.14 -10.52 8.27
N GLU A 47 11.97 -11.35 8.90
CA GLU A 47 12.34 -12.68 8.37
C GLU A 47 11.24 -13.75 8.55
N ARG A 48 10.26 -13.51 9.43
CA ARG A 48 9.27 -14.51 9.86
C ARG A 48 7.84 -14.15 9.50
N LEU A 49 7.58 -12.86 9.31
CA LEU A 49 6.29 -12.33 8.94
C LEU A 49 6.33 -11.90 7.48
N THR A 50 5.21 -12.08 6.80
CA THR A 50 4.99 -11.40 5.52
C THR A 50 4.95 -9.89 5.73
N ALA A 51 5.19 -9.12 4.66
CA ALA A 51 5.08 -7.66 4.71
C ALA A 51 3.69 -7.22 5.21
N TYR A 52 2.64 -7.95 4.83
CA TYR A 52 1.26 -7.65 5.21
C TYR A 52 0.97 -7.89 6.70
N GLU A 53 1.46 -9.00 7.26
CA GLU A 53 1.35 -9.29 8.69
C GLU A 53 2.14 -8.27 9.54
N PHE A 54 3.34 -7.91 9.09
CA PHE A 54 4.16 -6.90 9.77
C PHE A 54 3.49 -5.53 9.77
N PHE A 55 2.92 -5.13 8.62
CA PHE A 55 2.18 -3.89 8.45
C PHE A 55 0.94 -3.82 9.35
N THR A 56 0.02 -4.77 9.21
CA THR A 56 -1.25 -4.78 9.95
C THR A 56 -1.01 -4.93 11.46
N GLY A 57 -0.12 -5.85 11.85
CA GLY A 57 0.24 -6.04 13.26
C GLY A 57 0.91 -4.80 13.87
N GLY A 58 1.72 -4.06 13.11
CA GLY A 58 2.29 -2.79 13.55
C GLY A 58 1.23 -1.70 13.76
N GLN A 59 0.30 -1.55 12.81
CA GLN A 59 -0.79 -0.58 12.92
C GLN A 59 -1.72 -0.85 14.10
N GLU A 60 -2.06 -2.11 14.38
CA GLU A 60 -2.85 -2.51 15.56
C GLU A 60 -2.19 -2.09 16.88
N ARG A 61 -0.86 -1.96 16.89
CA ARG A 61 -0.06 -1.55 18.05
C ARG A 61 0.24 -0.04 18.08
N GLY A 62 -0.33 0.72 17.14
CA GLY A 62 -0.18 2.17 17.05
C GLY A 62 1.06 2.64 16.29
N PHE A 63 1.79 1.74 15.62
CA PHE A 63 2.92 2.15 14.78
C PHE A 63 2.45 2.72 13.44
N GLN A 64 3.09 3.82 13.03
CA GLN A 64 2.92 4.40 11.70
C GLN A 64 3.80 3.64 10.70
N ILE A 65 3.24 2.58 10.13
CA ILE A 65 3.91 1.69 9.19
C ILE A 65 3.09 1.52 7.91
N GLY A 66 3.78 1.28 6.80
CA GLY A 66 3.19 0.99 5.49
C GLY A 66 4.05 0.00 4.71
N ILE A 67 3.43 -0.72 3.78
CA ILE A 67 4.11 -1.61 2.85
C ILE A 67 4.59 -0.80 1.64
N ILE A 68 5.77 -1.14 1.14
CA ILE A 68 6.26 -0.66 -0.16
C ILE A 68 5.81 -1.69 -1.20
N TYR A 69 4.71 -1.40 -1.88
CA TYR A 69 4.16 -2.29 -2.90
C TYR A 69 4.81 -2.10 -4.27
N SER A 70 4.93 -3.19 -5.02
CA SER A 70 5.01 -3.15 -6.48
C SER A 70 3.66 -2.73 -7.09
N PRO A 71 3.62 -2.24 -8.34
CA PRO A 71 2.36 -1.87 -8.99
C PRO A 71 1.33 -3.00 -9.04
N GLU A 72 1.78 -4.25 -9.22
CA GLU A 72 0.94 -5.44 -9.26
C GLU A 72 0.35 -5.77 -7.88
N GLU A 73 1.17 -5.69 -6.82
CA GLU A 73 0.74 -6.00 -5.45
C GLU A 73 -0.36 -5.04 -4.95
N VAL A 74 -0.35 -3.78 -5.38
CA VAL A 74 -1.41 -2.81 -5.03
C VAL A 74 -2.79 -3.29 -5.48
N LEU A 75 -2.86 -4.01 -6.61
CA LEU A 75 -4.13 -4.51 -7.14
C LEU A 75 -4.65 -5.74 -6.39
N GLU A 76 -3.79 -6.40 -5.62
CA GLU A 76 -4.09 -7.62 -4.86
C GLU A 76 -4.34 -7.35 -3.36
N ASP A 77 -4.01 -6.14 -2.89
CA ASP A 77 -4.18 -5.76 -1.49
C ASP A 77 -5.67 -5.75 -1.06
N PRO A 78 -6.02 -6.37 0.08
CA PRO A 78 -7.39 -6.48 0.55
C PRO A 78 -8.12 -5.13 0.74
N HIS A 79 -7.42 -4.09 1.20
CA HIS A 79 -8.00 -2.76 1.39
C HIS A 79 -8.34 -2.09 0.06
N PHE A 80 -7.48 -2.24 -0.95
CA PHE A 80 -7.77 -1.72 -2.29
C PHE A 80 -8.89 -2.51 -2.98
N ILE A 81 -8.93 -3.83 -2.85
CA ILE A 81 -10.00 -4.68 -3.37
C ILE A 81 -11.35 -4.31 -2.74
N GLU A 82 -11.43 -4.20 -1.41
CA GLU A 82 -12.67 -3.86 -0.69
C GLU A 82 -13.25 -2.52 -1.15
N ARG A 83 -12.40 -1.57 -1.54
CA ARG A 83 -12.81 -0.25 -2.03
C ARG A 83 -13.17 -0.22 -3.52
N GLY A 84 -13.11 -1.35 -4.21
CA GLY A 84 -13.36 -1.46 -5.63
C GLY A 84 -12.31 -0.74 -6.48
N PHE A 85 -11.06 -0.70 -6.01
CA PHE A 85 -9.97 -0.04 -6.73
C PHE A 85 -9.56 -0.84 -7.98
N PRO A 86 -9.30 -2.16 -7.94
CA PRO A 86 -9.07 -2.93 -9.17
C PRO A 86 -10.36 -3.05 -9.98
N VAL A 87 -10.33 -2.67 -11.26
CA VAL A 87 -11.50 -2.71 -12.16
C VAL A 87 -11.16 -3.47 -13.43
N GLU A 88 -11.99 -4.45 -13.78
CA GLU A 88 -11.88 -5.21 -15.03
C GLU A 88 -12.36 -4.37 -16.23
N VAL A 89 -11.54 -4.27 -17.26
CA VAL A 89 -11.83 -3.53 -18.49
C VAL A 89 -11.66 -4.45 -19.71
N GLU A 90 -12.74 -4.63 -20.45
CA GLU A 90 -12.74 -5.42 -21.68
C GLU A 90 -12.05 -4.67 -22.84
N HIS A 91 -11.21 -5.38 -23.57
CA HIS A 91 -10.57 -4.97 -24.82
C HIS A 91 -10.94 -5.95 -25.94
N PRO A 92 -12.08 -5.75 -26.63
CA PRO A 92 -12.53 -6.64 -27.69
C PRO A 92 -11.50 -6.83 -28.82
N GLU A 93 -10.78 -5.77 -29.18
CA GLU A 93 -9.72 -5.76 -30.19
C GLU A 93 -8.49 -6.59 -29.82
N LEU A 94 -8.32 -6.89 -28.53
CA LEU A 94 -7.26 -7.74 -28.00
C LEU A 94 -7.80 -9.10 -27.54
N GLU A 95 -9.11 -9.35 -27.67
CA GLU A 95 -9.81 -10.54 -27.17
C GLU A 95 -9.49 -10.86 -25.69
N ARG A 96 -9.34 -9.83 -24.85
CA ARG A 96 -8.96 -9.98 -23.45
C ARG A 96 -9.60 -8.94 -22.54
N THR A 97 -9.66 -9.26 -21.26
CA THR A 97 -9.96 -8.33 -20.17
C THR A 97 -8.67 -8.01 -19.44
N VAL A 98 -8.52 -6.76 -19.00
CA VAL A 98 -7.34 -6.27 -18.28
C VAL A 98 -7.79 -5.52 -17.03
N THR A 99 -7.13 -5.81 -15.91
CA THR A 99 -7.36 -5.12 -14.63
C THR A 99 -6.69 -3.76 -14.63
N TYR A 100 -7.45 -2.71 -14.34
CA TYR A 100 -7.02 -1.32 -14.29
C TYR A 100 -7.08 -0.80 -12.85
N PRO A 101 -6.23 0.19 -12.50
CA PRO A 101 -6.49 1.03 -11.34
C PRO A 101 -7.75 1.87 -11.58
N GLY A 102 -8.74 1.67 -10.73
CA GLY A 102 -10.03 2.32 -10.74
C GLY A 102 -9.99 3.69 -10.07
N ALA A 103 -11.08 4.05 -9.39
CA ALA A 103 -11.27 5.40 -8.88
C ALA A 103 -10.27 5.69 -7.75
N PRO A 104 -9.39 6.71 -7.87
CA PRO A 104 -8.47 7.06 -6.78
C PRO A 104 -9.21 7.61 -5.56
N TYR A 105 -10.41 8.18 -5.78
CA TYR A 105 -11.26 8.75 -4.74
C TYR A 105 -12.70 8.30 -4.93
N GLN A 106 -13.38 8.00 -3.82
CA GLN A 106 -14.82 7.73 -3.79
C GLN A 106 -15.57 9.04 -3.53
N LEU A 107 -16.13 9.63 -4.59
CA LEU A 107 -16.89 10.88 -4.53
C LEU A 107 -18.39 10.59 -4.47
N LEU A 108 -19.07 11.11 -3.43
CA LEU A 108 -20.51 10.86 -3.23
C LEU A 108 -21.41 11.58 -4.25
N GLY A 109 -21.08 12.83 -4.61
CA GLY A 109 -21.90 13.63 -5.53
C GLY A 109 -21.58 13.44 -7.01
N SER A 110 -20.37 13.01 -7.34
CA SER A 110 -19.87 12.86 -8.70
C SER A 110 -18.94 11.65 -8.81
N PRO A 111 -19.47 10.43 -8.66
CA PRO A 111 -18.67 9.22 -8.67
C PRO A 111 -17.94 9.08 -10.01
N TRP A 112 -16.62 9.00 -9.95
CA TRP A 112 -15.79 8.69 -11.10
C TRP A 112 -15.76 7.17 -11.33
N ARG A 113 -15.85 6.75 -12.58
CA ARG A 113 -15.74 5.34 -12.98
C ARG A 113 -15.20 5.20 -14.39
N ILE A 114 -14.47 4.12 -14.65
CA ILE A 114 -14.11 3.71 -16.01
C ILE A 114 -15.40 3.28 -16.73
N ARG A 115 -15.67 3.85 -17.91
CA ARG A 115 -16.89 3.55 -18.68
C ARG A 115 -16.67 2.56 -19.83
N ARG A 116 -15.49 2.64 -20.44
CA ARG A 116 -15.02 1.78 -21.54
C ARG A 116 -13.49 1.87 -21.59
N ARG A 117 -12.86 0.95 -22.30
CA ARG A 117 -11.43 1.06 -22.66
C ARG A 117 -11.14 2.37 -23.40
N ALA A 118 -9.85 2.72 -23.51
CA ALA A 118 -9.41 3.83 -24.33
C ALA A 118 -9.93 3.67 -25.78
N PRO A 119 -10.47 4.72 -26.43
CA PRO A 119 -10.92 4.65 -27.82
C PRO A 119 -9.81 4.25 -28.78
N LEU A 120 -10.13 3.49 -29.82
CA LEU A 120 -9.22 3.22 -30.92
C LEU A 120 -9.06 4.48 -31.78
N LEU A 121 -8.01 4.46 -32.60
CA LEU A 121 -7.78 5.55 -33.56
C LEU A 121 -8.99 5.67 -34.50
N GLY A 122 -9.67 6.81 -34.42
CA GLY A 122 -10.83 7.13 -35.25
C GLY A 122 -12.16 6.49 -34.83
N GLU A 123 -12.23 5.78 -33.69
CA GLU A 123 -13.44 5.07 -33.26
C GLU A 123 -14.67 5.97 -33.09
N ASP A 124 -14.47 7.21 -32.63
CA ASP A 124 -15.56 8.16 -32.40
C ASP A 124 -15.77 9.13 -33.58
N ASN A 125 -15.06 8.98 -34.71
CA ASN A 125 -15.08 9.96 -35.80
C ASN A 125 -16.48 10.17 -36.38
N GLU A 126 -17.20 9.10 -36.71
CA GLU A 126 -18.54 9.18 -37.31
C GLU A 126 -19.51 9.92 -36.39
N ARG A 127 -19.53 9.55 -35.10
CA ARG A 127 -20.36 10.20 -34.07
C ARG A 127 -20.03 11.69 -33.95
N VAL A 128 -18.74 12.04 -33.83
CA VAL A 128 -18.31 13.42 -33.65
C VAL A 128 -18.59 14.27 -34.90
N PHE A 129 -18.38 13.73 -36.10
CA PHE A 129 -18.68 14.47 -37.32
C PHE A 129 -20.18 14.71 -37.52
N ALA A 130 -21.04 13.74 -37.17
CA ALA A 130 -22.50 13.94 -37.17
C ALA A 130 -22.95 15.00 -36.16
N GLU A 131 -22.38 15.01 -34.95
CA GLU A 131 -22.65 16.04 -33.94
C GLU A 131 -22.25 17.45 -34.42
N LEU A 132 -21.15 17.56 -35.17
CA LEU A 132 -20.66 18.84 -35.69
C LEU A 132 -21.41 19.33 -36.93
N SER A 133 -21.92 18.42 -37.77
CA SER A 133 -22.71 18.79 -38.96
C SER A 133 -24.15 19.15 -38.63
N GLY A 134 -24.62 18.83 -37.42
CA GLY A 134 -26.03 19.00 -37.03
C GLY A 134 -26.94 17.87 -37.51
N ASP A 135 -26.35 16.75 -37.95
CA ASP A 135 -27.06 15.55 -38.41
C ASP A 135 -27.39 14.57 -37.28
N ALA A 136 -26.99 14.89 -36.04
CA ALA A 136 -27.34 14.12 -34.85
C ALA A 136 -28.76 14.49 -34.37
N GLU A 137 -29.75 13.70 -34.77
CA GLU A 137 -31.14 13.75 -34.28
C GLU A 137 -31.31 12.99 -32.95
#